data_AF-A0A2M7WYE9-F1
#
_entry.id   AF-A0A2M7WYE9-F1
#
_cell.length_a   1.000
_cell.length_b   1.000
_cell.length_c   1.000
_cell.angle_alpha   90.00
_cell.angle_beta   90.00
_cell.angle_gamma   90.00
#
_symmetry.space_group_name_H-M   'P 1'
#
loop_
_entity.id
_entity.type
_entity.pdbx_description
1 polymer ?
#
loop_
_entity_poly.entity_id
_entity_poly.type
_entity_poly.pdbx_seq_one_letter_code
_entity_poly.pdbx_strand_id
1 'polypeptide(L)'
;TCTTPAVGFGGAINCTLASLPLGAFQFTLVTTVPTSALPGQTLDIDAAISSASNDAIPANNLSGTMTTVAALPSIPAVAIPVLGGVLTWLLIGLMLVSAGVAMPRRQR
;
A
#
# COMPACT_ATOMS: atom_id res chain seq x y z
N THR A 1 25.00 8.93 21.21
CA THR A 1 23.53 9.10 21.26
C THR A 1 22.97 8.81 19.89
N CYS A 2 21.72 8.38 19.80
CA CYS A 2 21.06 8.15 18.51
C CYS A 2 19.72 8.86 18.49
N THR A 3 19.35 9.42 17.34
CA THR A 3 17.99 9.87 17.07
C THR A 3 17.28 8.83 16.21
N THR A 4 16.15 8.34 16.68
CA THR A 4 15.26 7.49 15.89
C THR A 4 14.06 8.32 15.42
N PRO A 5 13.59 8.17 14.17
CA PRO A 5 12.30 8.67 13.73
C PRO A 5 11.17 8.20 14.65
N ALA A 6 10.05 8.93 14.65
CA ALA A 6 8.85 8.48 15.37
C ALA A 6 8.42 7.09 14.89
N VAL A 7 7.94 6.25 15.80
CA VAL A 7 7.44 4.92 15.47
C VAL A 7 6.37 5.05 14.38
N GLY A 8 6.55 4.33 13.27
CA GLY A 8 5.63 4.38 12.13
C GLY A 8 5.86 5.54 11.14
N PHE A 9 7.03 6.17 11.16
CA PHE A 9 7.44 7.14 10.14
C PHE A 9 8.83 6.78 9.60
N GLY A 10 9.03 6.98 8.30
CA GLY A 10 10.36 6.91 7.69
C GLY A 10 11.21 8.10 8.10
N GLY A 11 12.51 8.03 7.81
CA GLY A 11 13.44 9.13 8.07
C GLY A 11 14.84 8.64 8.45
N ALA A 12 15.80 9.56 8.45
CA ALA A 12 17.18 9.25 8.75
C ALA A 12 17.38 8.89 10.23
N ILE A 13 18.14 7.83 10.47
CA ILE A 13 18.64 7.48 11.81
C ILE A 13 20.08 7.97 11.90
N ASN A 14 20.34 8.85 12.87
CA ASN A 14 21.65 9.44 13.06
C ASN A 14 22.20 9.08 14.45
N CYS A 15 23.35 8.42 14.46
CA CYS A 15 24.04 8.02 15.68
C CYS A 15 25.39 8.72 15.79
N THR A 16 25.68 9.30 16.95
CA THR A 16 26.97 9.93 17.25
C THR A 16 27.64 9.26 18.45
N LEU A 17 28.95 9.00 18.33
CA LEU A 17 29.79 8.51 19.44
C LEU A 17 30.99 9.44 19.64
N ALA A 18 31.29 9.79 20.89
CA ALA A 18 32.35 10.75 21.20
C ALA A 18 33.74 10.25 20.80
N SER A 19 34.00 8.94 20.91
CA SER A 19 35.24 8.31 20.47
C SER A 19 34.95 6.87 20.08
N LEU A 20 35.43 6.46 18.90
CA LEU A 20 35.41 5.07 18.47
C LEU A 20 36.88 4.60 18.33
N PRO A 21 37.26 3.46 18.95
CA PRO A 21 38.60 2.90 18.78
C PRO A 21 38.87 2.52 17.32
N LEU A 22 40.14 2.35 16.95
CA LEU A 22 40.50 1.83 15.63
C LEU A 22 39.99 0.39 15.49
N GLY A 23 39.24 0.13 14.43
CA GLY A 23 38.69 -1.20 14.14
C GLY A 23 37.51 -1.14 13.17
N ALA A 24 36.93 -2.32 12.92
CA ALA A 24 35.68 -2.47 12.19
C ALA A 24 34.57 -2.85 13.17
N PHE A 25 33.44 -2.14 13.09
CA PHE A 25 32.30 -2.32 13.98
C PHE A 25 31.04 -2.54 13.16
N GLN A 26 30.24 -3.53 13.57
CA GLN A 26 28.95 -3.83 12.96
C GLN A 26 27.85 -3.28 13.85
N PHE A 27 26.91 -2.57 13.24
CA PHE A 27 25.73 -2.04 13.92
C PHE A 27 24.48 -2.66 13.30
N THR A 28 23.54 -3.08 14.15
CA THR A 28 22.25 -3.62 13.70
C THR A 28 21.14 -2.66 14.09
N LEU A 29 20.32 -2.31 13.12
CA LEU A 29 19.17 -1.45 13.30
C LEU A 29 17.89 -2.24 13.00
N VAL A 30 16.92 -2.18 13.91
CA VAL A 30 15.64 -2.86 13.78
C VAL A 30 14.55 -1.81 13.75
N THR A 31 13.73 -1.84 12.70
CA THR A 31 12.65 -0.88 12.47
C THR A 31 11.34 -1.61 12.24
N THR A 32 10.23 -1.02 12.68
CA THR A 32 8.88 -1.57 12.50
C THR A 32 8.12 -0.83 11.40
N VAL A 33 7.42 -1.57 10.56
CA VAL A 33 6.52 -1.01 9.53
C VAL A 33 5.38 -0.22 10.20
N PRO A 34 5.04 0.99 9.73
CA PRO A 34 3.90 1.76 10.23
C PRO A 34 2.57 1.03 10.02
N THR A 35 1.63 1.18 10.96
CA THR A 35 0.25 0.69 10.75
C THR A 35 -0.51 1.47 9.66
N SER A 36 -0.03 2.66 9.29
CA SER A 36 -0.55 3.48 8.20
C SER A 36 0.01 3.10 6.82
N ALA A 37 0.99 2.20 6.76
CA ALA A 37 1.62 1.83 5.50
C ALA A 37 0.63 1.06 4.61
N LEU A 38 0.51 1.48 3.35
CA LEU A 38 -0.44 0.90 2.42
C LEU A 38 0.08 -0.42 1.83
N PRO A 39 -0.79 -1.39 1.50
CA PRO A 39 -0.38 -2.57 0.76
C PRO A 39 0.32 -2.20 -0.55
N GLY A 40 1.51 -2.76 -0.81
CA GLY A 40 2.34 -2.42 -1.96
C GLY A 40 3.16 -1.14 -1.82
N GLN A 41 3.06 -0.41 -0.71
CA GLN A 41 3.94 0.73 -0.42
C GLN A 41 5.38 0.25 -0.20
N THR A 42 6.34 0.94 -0.80
CA THR A 42 7.77 0.77 -0.50
C THR A 42 8.20 1.75 0.58
N LEU A 43 8.85 1.24 1.61
CA LEU A 43 9.46 1.98 2.70
C LEU A 43 10.98 1.98 2.52
N ASP A 44 11.56 3.17 2.56
CA ASP A 44 13.00 3.39 2.47
C ASP A 44 13.56 3.79 3.84
N ILE A 45 14.72 3.25 4.18
CA ILE A 45 15.38 3.46 5.47
C ILE A 45 16.86 3.69 5.22
N ASP A 46 17.29 4.93 5.47
CA ASP A 46 18.69 5.32 5.48
C ASP A 46 19.22 5.48 6.91
N ALA A 47 20.34 4.83 7.19
CA ALA A 47 21.07 4.93 8.43
C ALA A 47 22.43 5.59 8.19
N ALA A 48 22.76 6.58 9.02
CA ALA A 48 24.05 7.23 9.05
C ALA A 48 24.64 7.16 10.46
N ILE A 49 25.90 6.75 10.55
CA ILE A 49 26.64 6.69 11.81
C ILE A 49 27.84 7.64 11.71
N SER A 50 28.19 8.29 12.81
CA SER A 50 29.37 9.15 12.85
C SER A 50 30.05 9.12 14.22
N SER A 51 31.33 9.49 14.21
CA SER A 51 32.13 9.68 15.43
C SER A 51 33.01 10.91 15.30
N ALA A 52 33.57 11.40 16.42
CA ALA A 52 34.53 12.50 16.39
C ALA A 52 35.95 12.05 16.01
N SER A 53 36.24 10.74 16.07
CA SER A 53 37.48 10.16 15.55
C SER A 53 37.52 10.21 14.03
N ASN A 54 38.68 10.53 13.46
CA ASN A 54 38.85 10.57 12.01
C ASN A 54 38.63 9.18 11.40
N ASP A 55 37.64 9.07 10.53
CA ASP A 55 37.39 7.89 9.72
C ASP A 55 38.00 8.08 8.33
N ALA A 56 38.87 7.15 7.93
CA ALA A 56 39.52 7.17 6.62
C ALA A 56 38.59 6.74 5.48
N ILE A 57 37.46 6.09 5.78
CA ILE A 57 36.54 5.53 4.79
C ILE A 57 35.10 5.94 5.14
N PRO A 58 34.75 7.24 5.14
CA PRO A 58 33.44 7.72 5.63
C PRO A 58 32.24 7.11 4.89
N ALA A 59 32.43 6.59 3.66
CA ALA A 59 31.38 5.94 2.89
C ALA A 59 30.86 4.62 3.51
N ASN A 60 31.64 3.95 4.36
CA ASN A 60 31.20 2.72 5.03
C ASN A 60 30.29 2.97 6.24
N ASN A 61 30.07 4.24 6.61
CA ASN A 61 29.21 4.63 7.72
C ASN A 61 27.75 4.84 7.31
N LEU A 62 27.41 4.47 6.08
CA LEU A 62 26.09 4.63 5.48
C LEU A 62 25.50 3.27 5.11
N SER A 63 24.21 3.08 5.39
CA SER A 63 23.48 1.87 4.98
C SER A 63 22.03 2.22 4.65
N GLY A 64 21.54 1.66 3.54
CA GLY A 64 20.16 1.81 3.07
C GLY A 64 19.45 0.46 3.00
N THR A 65 18.15 0.42 3.31
CA THR A 65 17.32 -0.78 3.14
C THR A 65 15.91 -0.42 2.72
N MET A 66 15.43 -1.16 1.72
CA MET A 66 14.09 -1.03 1.17
C MET A 66 13.21 -2.21 1.62
N THR A 67 12.02 -1.91 2.10
CA THR A 67 11.02 -2.91 2.49
C THR A 67 9.68 -2.61 1.84
N THR A 68 9.12 -3.57 1.11
CA THR A 68 7.79 -3.44 0.50
C THR A 68 6.73 -4.07 1.39
N VAL A 69 5.69 -3.31 1.72
CA VAL A 69 4.54 -3.84 2.48
C VAL A 69 3.79 -4.83 1.61
N ALA A 70 3.58 -6.03 2.13
CA ALA A 70 2.90 -7.10 1.40
C ALA A 70 1.51 -6.64 0.93
N ALA A 71 1.25 -6.83 -0.37
CA ALA A 71 -0.07 -6.62 -0.92
C ALA A 71 -1.02 -7.75 -0.48
N LEU A 72 -2.28 -7.41 -0.21
CA LEU A 72 -3.31 -8.44 -0.10
C LEU A 72 -3.51 -9.11 -1.47
N PRO A 73 -3.79 -10.42 -1.52
CA PRO A 73 -4.12 -11.08 -2.78
C PRO A 73 -5.37 -10.43 -3.39
N SER A 74 -5.33 -10.18 -4.70
CA SER A 74 -6.51 -9.72 -5.42
C SER A 74 -7.52 -10.86 -5.55
N ILE A 75 -8.79 -10.57 -5.22
CA ILE A 75 -9.90 -11.45 -5.58
C ILE A 75 -10.28 -11.17 -7.03
N PRO A 76 -10.34 -12.18 -7.91
CA PRO A 76 -10.80 -11.96 -9.28
C PRO A 76 -12.22 -11.43 -9.25
N ALA A 77 -12.48 -10.38 -10.03
CA ALA A 77 -13.84 -9.87 -10.19
C ALA A 77 -14.70 -10.97 -10.83
N VAL A 78 -15.64 -11.52 -10.06
CA VAL A 78 -16.70 -12.37 -10.61
C VAL A 78 -17.67 -11.43 -11.31
N ALA A 79 -17.86 -11.61 -12.61
CA ALA A 79 -18.91 -10.91 -13.33
C ALA A 79 -20.24 -11.24 -12.64
N ILE A 80 -20.89 -10.24 -12.07
CA ILE A 80 -22.28 -10.40 -11.62
C ILE A 80 -23.04 -10.80 -12.89
N PRO A 81 -23.77 -11.93 -12.90
CA PRO A 81 -24.72 -12.17 -13.97
C PRO A 81 -25.72 -11.03 -13.87
N VAL A 82 -25.50 -9.97 -14.65
CA VAL A 82 -26.56 -9.03 -14.99
C VAL A 82 -27.72 -9.93 -15.38
N LEU A 83 -28.94 -9.64 -14.93
CA LEU A 83 -30.15 -10.39 -15.28
C LEU A 83 -30.48 -10.38 -16.79
N GLY A 84 -29.46 -10.35 -17.66
CA GLY A 84 -29.20 -11.50 -18.52
C GLY A 84 -30.28 -11.70 -19.55
N GLY A 85 -30.76 -10.62 -20.16
CA GLY A 85 -31.71 -10.62 -21.26
C GLY A 85 -33.11 -11.09 -20.86
N VAL A 86 -33.25 -12.24 -20.20
CA VAL A 86 -34.52 -12.90 -19.92
C VAL A 86 -35.39 -12.07 -18.98
N LEU A 87 -34.81 -11.46 -17.92
CA LEU A 87 -35.58 -10.59 -17.04
C LEU A 87 -35.99 -9.29 -17.75
N THR A 88 -35.08 -8.72 -18.56
CA THR A 88 -35.37 -7.53 -19.36
C THR A 88 -36.47 -7.80 -20.39
N TRP A 89 -36.42 -8.93 -21.08
CA TRP A 89 -37.46 -9.38 -22.00
C TRP A 89 -38.78 -9.69 -21.29
N LEU A 90 -38.75 -10.26 -20.07
CA LEU A 90 -39.94 -10.47 -19.23
C LEU A 90 -40.61 -9.15 -18.84
N LEU A 91 -39.84 -8.16 -18.42
CA LEU A 91 -40.36 -6.85 -18.03
C LEU A 91 -40.91 -6.06 -19.24
N ILE A 92 -40.21 -6.11 -20.39
CA ILE A 92 -40.67 -5.49 -21.64
C ILE A 92 -41.94 -6.19 -22.15
N GLY A 93 -41.98 -7.52 -22.11
CA GLY A 93 -43.14 -8.31 -22.49
C GLY A 93 -44.36 -8.01 -21.61
N LEU A 94 -44.18 -7.90 -20.30
CA LEU A 94 -45.25 -7.56 -19.36
C LEU A 94 -45.84 -6.17 -19.63
N MET A 95 -44.99 -5.18 -19.95
CA MET A 95 -45.44 -3.83 -20.30
C MET A 95 -46.25 -3.79 -21.60
N LEU A 96 -45.82 -4.51 -22.64
CA LEU A 96 -46.54 -4.57 -23.92
C LEU A 96 -47.90 -5.27 -23.79
N VAL A 97 -48.01 -6.31 -22.96
CA VAL A 97 -49.29 -6.97 -22.67
C VAL A 97 -50.26 -6.01 -21.94
N SER A 98 -49.76 -5.21 -21.00
CA SER A 98 -50.61 -4.23 -20.30
C SER A 98 -51.12 -3.10 -21.20
N ALA A 99 -50.33 -2.67 -22.19
CA ALA A 99 -50.71 -1.66 -23.18
C ALA A 99 -51.71 -2.20 -24.22
N GLY A 100 -51.60 -3.48 -24.61
CA GLY A 100 -52.48 -4.11 -25.60
C GLY A 100 -53.93 -4.34 -25.15
N VAL A 101 -54.20 -4.37 -23.85
CA VAL A 101 -55.57 -4.53 -23.31
C VAL A 101 -56.38 -3.23 -23.38
N ALA A 102 -55.73 -2.08 -23.60
CA ALA A 102 -56.36 -0.76 -23.61
C ALA A 102 -56.81 -0.27 -25.00
N MET A 103 -57.26 -1.15 -25.91
CA MET A 103 -57.82 -0.72 -27.20
C MET A 103 -59.35 -0.61 -27.12
N PRO A 104 -59.96 0.60 -27.17
CA PRO A 104 -61.40 0.74 -27.09
C PRO A 104 -62.06 0.21 -28.37
N ARG A 105 -63.01 -0.72 -28.22
CA ARG A 105 -63.89 -1.17 -29.31
C ARG A 105 -64.64 0.04 -29.87
N ARG A 106 -64.29 0.45 -31.09
CA ARG A 106 -65.02 1.45 -31.86
C ARG A 106 -66.41 0.90 -32.14
N GLN A 107 -67.41 1.30 -31.36
CA GLN A 107 -68.81 1.01 -31.66
C GLN A 107 -69.21 1.84 -32.89
N ARG A 108 -69.56 1.09 -33.95
CA ARG A 108 -70.27 1.43 -35.19
C ARG A 108 -70.14 2.85 -35.73
#